data_AF-A0A7S8IKG3-F1
#
_entry.id   AF-A0A7S8IKG3-F1
#
_cell.length_a   1.000
_cell.length_b   1.000
_cell.length_c   1.000
_cell.angle_alpha   90.00
_cell.angle_beta   90.00
_cell.angle_gamma   90.00
#
_symmetry.space_group_name_H-M   'P 1'
#
loop_
_entity.id
_entity.type
_entity.pdbx_description
1 polymer ?
#
loop_
_entity_poly.entity_id
_entity_poly.type
_entity_poly.pdbx_seq_one_letter_code
_entity_poly.pdbx_strand_id
1 'polypeptide(L)'
;MRDERDVPETVIWAAIRQDRIREGPRGSIWAAHVDDDGVVTGWEERGSEWRGFASGGAKVLFRLGSIGATRLCVTEAAIDAMSLAAIESLRSDSLYLSTGGGWAPATEAAIRALAARPNVQLVAATDNNAQGEVYAGRIEAIAVAASCGYERLASAHEDWNEELRASRRTEWDG
;
A
#
# COMPACT_ATOMS: atom_id res chain seq x y z
N MET A 1 6.37 -5.34 -20.29
CA MET A 1 6.52 -4.21 -19.35
C MET A 1 5.29 -3.29 -19.29
N ARG A 2 4.31 -3.37 -20.23
CA ARG A 2 3.22 -2.37 -20.35
C ARG A 2 1.80 -2.81 -19.98
N ASP A 3 1.50 -4.09 -19.74
CA ASP A 3 0.09 -4.55 -19.69
C ASP A 3 -0.54 -4.70 -18.29
N GLU A 4 0.16 -4.44 -17.19
CA GLU A 4 -0.40 -4.68 -15.84
C GLU A 4 -0.23 -3.52 -14.85
N ARG A 5 0.25 -2.36 -15.31
CA ARG A 5 0.57 -1.24 -14.40
C ARG A 5 0.14 0.07 -15.02
N ASP A 6 -1.11 0.45 -14.78
CA ASP A 6 -1.61 1.79 -15.11
C ASP A 6 -1.14 2.85 -14.10
N VAL A 7 -0.26 2.46 -13.18
CA VAL A 7 0.44 3.36 -12.26
C VAL A 7 1.33 4.32 -13.07
N PRO A 8 1.13 5.65 -12.94
CA PRO A 8 1.92 6.65 -13.64
C PRO A 8 3.43 6.55 -13.35
N GLU A 9 4.24 6.90 -14.34
CA GLU A 9 5.71 6.90 -14.20
C GLU A 9 6.17 7.75 -13.00
N THR A 10 5.49 8.85 -12.68
CA THR A 10 5.80 9.71 -11.54
C THR A 10 5.81 8.95 -10.21
N VAL A 11 4.84 8.07 -10.00
CA VAL A 11 4.74 7.23 -8.79
C VAL A 11 5.76 6.11 -8.81
N ILE A 12 5.99 5.49 -9.98
CA ILE A 12 7.04 4.48 -10.15
C ILE A 12 8.40 5.09 -9.81
N TRP A 13 8.74 6.27 -10.33
CA TRP A 13 9.98 6.97 -10.04
C TRP A 13 10.09 7.35 -8.56
N ALA A 14 9.00 7.79 -7.92
CA ALA A 14 8.99 8.07 -6.49
C ALA A 14 9.30 6.82 -5.67
N ALA A 15 8.69 5.68 -6.01
CA ALA A 15 8.92 4.40 -5.34
C ALA A 15 10.35 3.88 -5.57
N ILE A 16 10.91 4.02 -6.78
CA ILE A 16 12.31 3.67 -7.07
C ILE A 16 13.27 4.54 -6.26
N ARG A 17 13.04 5.86 -6.21
CA ARG A 17 13.89 6.80 -5.46
C ARG A 17 13.88 6.55 -3.95
N GLN A 18 12.84 5.92 -3.44
CA GLN A 18 12.73 5.51 -2.04
C GLN A 18 13.17 4.06 -1.80
N ASP A 19 13.78 3.39 -2.80
CA ASP A 19 14.16 1.97 -2.75
C ASP A 19 13.00 1.04 -2.36
N ARG A 20 11.78 1.35 -2.83
CA ARG A 20 10.57 0.58 -2.52
C ARG A 20 10.19 -0.41 -3.60
N ILE A 21 10.57 -0.16 -4.84
CA ILE A 21 10.34 -1.11 -5.93
C ILE A 21 11.61 -1.34 -6.74
N ARG A 22 11.75 -2.56 -7.26
CA ARG A 22 12.78 -2.95 -8.23
C ARG A 22 12.18 -3.82 -9.31
N GLU A 23 12.83 -3.87 -10.46
CA GLU A 23 12.49 -4.83 -11.50
C GLU A 23 13.08 -6.20 -11.17
N GLY A 24 12.23 -7.23 -11.20
CA GLY A 24 12.60 -8.63 -11.05
C GLY A 24 12.60 -9.38 -12.39
N PRO A 25 12.88 -10.69 -12.39
CA PRO A 25 12.87 -11.53 -13.58
C PRO A 25 11.58 -11.41 -14.38
N ARG A 26 11.70 -11.53 -15.70
CA ARG A 26 10.56 -11.45 -16.65
C ARG A 26 9.75 -10.15 -16.54
N GLY A 27 10.38 -9.06 -16.10
CA GLY A 27 9.73 -7.76 -15.95
C GLY A 27 8.70 -7.74 -14.82
N SER A 28 8.91 -8.53 -13.76
CA SER A 28 8.12 -8.43 -12.53
C SER A 28 8.50 -7.19 -11.72
N ILE A 29 7.61 -6.72 -10.83
CA ILE A 29 7.95 -5.81 -9.74
C ILE A 29 8.25 -6.62 -8.51
N TRP A 30 9.32 -6.22 -7.84
CA TRP A 30 9.56 -6.55 -6.44
C TRP A 30 9.30 -5.33 -5.58
N ALA A 31 8.31 -5.42 -4.68
CA ALA A 31 7.94 -4.34 -3.77
C ALA A 31 8.45 -4.64 -2.36
N ALA A 32 9.39 -3.85 -1.88
CA ALA A 32 10.09 -4.08 -0.62
C ALA A 32 9.19 -3.81 0.60
N HIS A 33 9.13 -4.78 1.51
CA HIS A 33 8.67 -4.57 2.87
C HIS A 33 9.84 -4.14 3.74
N VAL A 34 9.60 -3.13 4.58
CA VAL A 34 10.62 -2.58 5.48
C VAL A 34 10.12 -2.46 6.91
N ASP A 35 11.05 -2.58 7.85
CA ASP A 35 10.84 -2.25 9.25
C ASP A 35 10.83 -0.73 9.49
N ASP A 36 10.79 -0.34 10.77
CA ASP A 36 10.73 1.07 11.17
C ASP A 36 12.04 1.82 10.93
N ASP A 37 13.17 1.12 10.86
CA ASP A 37 14.48 1.66 10.52
C ASP A 37 14.69 1.73 9.00
N GLY A 38 13.72 1.25 8.21
CA GLY A 38 13.75 1.23 6.75
C GLY A 38 14.57 0.08 6.17
N VAL A 39 14.94 -0.91 6.98
CA VAL A 39 15.68 -2.11 6.54
C VAL A 39 14.72 -3.04 5.83
N VAL A 40 15.14 -3.59 4.68
CA VAL A 40 14.34 -4.53 3.90
C VAL A 40 14.21 -5.86 4.64
N THR A 41 12.98 -6.25 4.95
CA THR A 41 12.66 -7.52 5.64
C THR A 41 12.15 -8.60 4.70
N GLY A 42 11.69 -8.21 3.51
CA GLY A 42 11.17 -9.10 2.47
C GLY A 42 10.63 -8.28 1.30
N TRP A 43 10.07 -8.92 0.29
CA TRP A 43 9.43 -8.21 -0.82
C TRP A 43 8.29 -9.03 -1.42
N GLU A 44 7.26 -8.34 -1.89
CA GLU A 44 6.24 -8.91 -2.75
C GLU A 44 6.73 -9.03 -4.18
N GLU A 45 6.36 -10.11 -4.85
CA GLU A 45 6.65 -10.30 -6.27
C GLU A 45 5.35 -10.25 -7.07
N ARG A 46 5.33 -9.43 -8.12
CA ARG A 46 4.18 -9.25 -9.01
C ARG A 46 4.61 -9.20 -10.48
N GLY A 47 4.12 -10.11 -11.28
CA GLY A 47 4.19 -10.07 -12.74
C GLY A 47 3.11 -10.94 -13.36
N SER A 48 3.02 -10.93 -14.69
CA SER A 48 1.90 -11.50 -15.43
C SER A 48 1.65 -12.99 -15.23
N GLU A 49 2.69 -13.74 -14.85
CA GLU A 49 2.62 -15.18 -14.60
C GLU A 49 2.97 -15.55 -13.16
N TRP A 50 3.30 -14.57 -12.30
CA TRP A 50 3.84 -14.86 -10.98
C TRP A 50 3.39 -13.84 -9.93
N ARG A 51 2.81 -14.37 -8.86
CA ARG A 51 2.45 -13.66 -7.65
C ARG A 51 3.06 -14.38 -6.46
N GLY A 52 3.85 -13.68 -5.65
CA GLY A 52 4.53 -14.30 -4.52
C GLY A 52 5.01 -13.32 -3.47
N PHE A 53 5.70 -13.87 -2.48
CA PHE A 53 6.46 -13.14 -1.48
C PHE A 53 7.80 -13.85 -1.29
N ALA A 54 8.87 -13.08 -1.05
CA ALA A 54 10.22 -13.59 -0.88
C ALA A 54 10.29 -14.71 0.18
N SER A 55 10.88 -15.86 -0.19
CA SER A 55 11.04 -16.99 0.73
C SER A 55 11.94 -16.64 1.90
N GLY A 56 11.48 -16.90 3.12
CA GLY A 56 12.20 -16.56 4.35
C GLY A 56 12.15 -15.08 4.75
N GLY A 57 11.52 -14.22 3.95
CA GLY A 57 11.29 -12.82 4.30
C GLY A 57 10.14 -12.63 5.28
N ALA A 58 10.16 -11.53 6.02
CA ALA A 58 9.06 -11.13 6.90
C ALA A 58 8.16 -10.09 6.22
N LYS A 59 6.85 -10.36 6.22
CA LYS A 59 5.81 -9.41 5.82
C LYS A 59 5.61 -8.38 6.93
N VAL A 60 6.38 -7.29 6.86
CA VAL A 60 6.17 -6.12 7.73
C VAL A 60 5.19 -5.18 7.05
N LEU A 61 5.68 -4.17 6.33
CA LEU A 61 4.86 -3.27 5.50
C LEU A 61 5.67 -2.80 4.29
N PHE A 62 5.07 -2.77 3.12
CA PHE A 62 5.52 -1.84 2.07
C PHE A 62 5.16 -0.41 2.49
N ARG A 63 6.03 0.57 2.23
CA ARG A 63 5.85 1.97 2.67
C ARG A 63 6.27 2.95 1.57
N LEU A 64 5.35 3.75 1.05
CA LEU A 64 5.60 4.77 0.03
C LEU A 64 5.09 6.14 0.51
N GLY A 65 5.96 7.15 0.49
CA GLY A 65 5.58 8.52 0.87
C GLY A 65 6.44 9.07 2.00
N SER A 66 5.94 10.10 2.68
CA SER A 66 6.68 10.74 3.77
C SER A 66 6.61 9.89 5.04
N ILE A 67 7.77 9.50 5.60
CA ILE A 67 7.81 8.74 6.86
C ILE A 67 7.18 9.52 8.01
N GLY A 68 7.24 10.86 7.98
CA GLY A 68 6.63 11.75 8.97
C GLY A 68 5.13 12.03 8.76
N ALA A 69 4.52 11.52 7.69
CA ALA A 69 3.09 11.71 7.40
C ALA A 69 2.21 11.19 8.54
N THR A 70 1.15 11.93 8.84
CA THR A 70 0.18 11.58 9.89
C THR A 70 -1.01 10.81 9.35
N ARG A 71 -1.30 10.91 8.05
CA ARG A 71 -2.32 10.10 7.38
C ARG A 71 -1.69 8.80 6.87
N LEU A 72 -2.13 7.67 7.40
CA LEU A 72 -1.54 6.36 7.12
C LEU A 72 -2.56 5.49 6.39
N CYS A 73 -2.40 5.35 5.08
CA CYS A 73 -3.32 4.60 4.22
C CYS A 73 -2.87 3.15 4.11
N VAL A 74 -3.61 2.22 4.69
CA VAL A 74 -3.28 0.79 4.67
C VAL A 74 -4.09 0.08 3.59
N THR A 75 -3.39 -0.50 2.63
CA THR A 75 -3.95 -1.29 1.50
C THR A 75 -3.53 -2.76 1.58
N GLU A 76 -4.10 -3.58 0.70
CA GLU A 76 -3.82 -5.02 0.66
C GLU A 76 -2.56 -5.37 -0.13
N ALA A 77 -2.32 -4.77 -1.30
CA ALA A 77 -1.08 -4.97 -2.06
C ALA A 77 -0.31 -3.67 -2.33
N ALA A 78 1.00 -3.79 -2.56
CA ALA A 78 1.85 -2.63 -2.88
C ALA A 78 1.38 -1.89 -4.15
N ILE A 79 0.82 -2.61 -5.13
CA ILE A 79 0.23 -1.98 -6.31
C ILE A 79 -0.95 -1.10 -5.92
N ASP A 80 -1.82 -1.53 -5.01
CA ASP A 80 -2.95 -0.72 -4.53
C ASP A 80 -2.47 0.53 -3.78
N ALA A 81 -1.42 0.39 -2.96
CA ALA A 81 -0.80 1.53 -2.28
C ALA A 81 -0.26 2.55 -3.29
N MET A 82 0.40 2.08 -4.34
CA MET A 82 0.90 2.93 -5.43
C MET A 82 -0.24 3.54 -6.27
N SER A 83 -1.32 2.81 -6.49
CA SER A 83 -2.48 3.29 -7.25
C SER A 83 -3.23 4.37 -6.49
N LEU A 84 -3.47 4.17 -5.19
CA LEU A 84 -4.04 5.22 -4.33
C LEU A 84 -3.13 6.45 -4.27
N ALA A 85 -1.81 6.24 -4.15
CA ALA A 85 -0.84 7.33 -4.21
C ALA A 85 -0.90 8.10 -5.54
N ALA A 86 -1.17 7.42 -6.66
CA ALA A 86 -1.37 8.06 -7.95
C ALA A 86 -2.66 8.89 -8.00
N ILE A 87 -3.78 8.31 -7.58
CA ILE A 87 -5.09 8.97 -7.53
C ILE A 87 -5.01 10.24 -6.68
N GLU A 88 -4.34 10.17 -5.54
CA GLU A 88 -4.19 11.31 -4.63
C GLU A 88 -3.00 12.23 -4.98
N SER A 89 -2.32 12.01 -6.10
CA SER A 89 -1.18 12.82 -6.57
C SER A 89 -0.02 12.91 -5.58
N LEU A 90 0.33 11.79 -4.93
CA LEU A 90 1.44 11.66 -3.96
C LEU A 90 1.36 12.72 -2.86
N ARG A 91 0.25 12.76 -2.13
CA ARG A 91 0.07 13.74 -1.05
C ARG A 91 1.23 13.72 -0.06
N SER A 92 1.75 14.89 0.27
CA SER A 92 2.88 15.01 1.19
C SER A 92 2.55 14.65 2.65
N ASP A 93 1.26 14.65 3.00
CA ASP A 93 0.76 14.34 4.34
C ASP A 93 0.40 12.87 4.54
N SER A 94 0.57 12.04 3.51
CA SER A 94 0.15 10.65 3.49
C SER A 94 1.33 9.69 3.34
N LEU A 95 1.26 8.58 4.08
CA LEU A 95 2.11 7.40 3.90
C LEU A 95 1.22 6.25 3.43
N TYR A 96 1.51 5.74 2.23
CA TYR A 96 0.80 4.63 1.62
C TYR A 96 1.50 3.32 2.01
N LEU A 97 0.74 2.46 2.68
CA LEU A 97 1.20 1.24 3.31
C LEU A 97 0.53 0.04 2.67
N SER A 98 1.24 -1.08 2.55
CA SER A 98 0.61 -2.35 2.16
C SER A 98 0.99 -3.51 3.06
N THR A 99 0.00 -4.36 3.33
CA THR A 99 0.11 -5.60 4.11
C THR A 99 0.71 -6.77 3.31
N GLY A 100 0.74 -6.68 1.98
CA GLY A 100 1.30 -7.71 1.09
C GLY A 100 0.42 -8.94 0.92
N GLY A 101 -0.88 -8.71 0.77
CA GLY A 101 -1.94 -9.67 0.48
C GLY A 101 -2.29 -10.59 1.64
N GLY A 102 -1.97 -10.18 2.87
CA GLY A 102 -2.16 -11.00 4.06
C GLY A 102 -1.92 -10.23 5.35
N TRP A 103 -2.50 -10.70 6.44
CA TRP A 103 -2.37 -10.06 7.75
C TRP A 103 -1.43 -10.85 8.66
N ALA A 104 -0.13 -10.58 8.57
CA ALA A 104 0.87 -11.23 9.42
C ALA A 104 0.97 -10.55 10.79
N PRO A 105 1.40 -11.26 11.86
CA PRO A 105 1.64 -10.65 13.16
C PRO A 105 2.62 -9.47 13.11
N ALA A 106 3.65 -9.55 12.25
CA ALA A 106 4.60 -8.46 12.04
C ALA A 106 3.98 -7.23 11.36
N THR A 107 3.05 -7.43 10.42
CA THR A 107 2.25 -6.38 9.80
C THR A 107 1.42 -5.64 10.85
N GLU A 108 0.69 -6.40 11.69
CA GLU A 108 -0.13 -5.80 12.74
C GLU A 108 0.71 -5.01 13.75
N ALA A 109 1.84 -5.57 14.18
CA ALA A 109 2.76 -4.90 15.09
C ALA A 109 3.27 -3.57 14.50
N ALA A 110 3.61 -3.55 13.21
CA ALA A 110 4.07 -2.34 12.53
C ALA A 110 2.96 -1.28 12.41
N ILE A 111 1.72 -1.68 12.09
CA ILE A 111 0.58 -0.74 12.05
C ILE A 111 0.32 -0.17 13.45
N ARG A 112 0.38 -0.99 14.50
CA ARG A 112 0.23 -0.52 15.89
C ARG A 112 1.34 0.46 16.30
N ALA A 113 2.59 0.17 15.93
CA ALA A 113 3.72 1.07 16.21
C ALA A 113 3.54 2.43 15.52
N LEU A 114 3.10 2.43 14.26
CA LEU A 114 2.79 3.66 13.54
C LEU A 114 1.61 4.41 14.15
N ALA A 115 0.53 3.71 14.53
CA ALA A 115 -0.66 4.29 15.15
C ALA A 115 -0.39 4.96 16.51
N ALA A 116 0.63 4.51 17.24
CA ALA A 116 1.03 5.08 18.53
C ALA A 116 1.72 6.46 18.40
N ARG A 117 2.06 6.89 17.18
CA ARG A 117 2.62 8.23 16.95
C ARG A 117 1.56 9.31 17.19
N PRO A 118 1.97 10.52 17.62
CA PRO A 118 1.03 11.60 17.85
C PRO A 118 0.31 12.03 16.57
N ASN A 119 -0.96 12.40 16.71
CA ASN A 119 -1.81 12.98 15.65
C ASN A 119 -2.00 12.09 14.41
N VAL A 120 -1.86 10.77 14.55
CA VAL A 120 -2.08 9.84 13.44
C VAL A 120 -3.57 9.69 13.11
N GLN A 121 -3.85 9.58 11.82
CA GLN A 121 -5.11 9.11 11.27
C GLN A 121 -4.82 7.83 10.47
N LEU A 122 -5.34 6.69 10.94
CA LEU A 122 -5.33 5.44 10.20
C LEU A 122 -6.47 5.46 9.17
N VAL A 123 -6.12 5.23 7.91
CA VAL A 123 -7.08 5.11 6.81
C VAL A 123 -7.08 3.66 6.35
N ALA A 124 -8.20 2.97 6.54
CA ALA A 124 -8.46 1.65 5.98
C ALA A 124 -8.79 1.79 4.49
N ALA A 125 -7.75 1.81 3.68
CA ALA A 125 -7.78 1.87 2.23
C ALA A 125 -7.81 0.47 1.61
N THR A 126 -8.66 -0.42 2.13
CA THR A 126 -8.75 -1.82 1.72
C THR A 126 -9.74 -2.02 0.59
N ASP A 127 -9.63 -3.16 -0.09
CA ASP A 127 -10.41 -3.51 -1.27
C ASP A 127 -11.91 -3.56 -0.93
N ASN A 128 -12.75 -3.41 -1.95
CA ASN A 128 -14.20 -3.42 -1.79
C ASN A 128 -14.76 -4.85 -1.82
N ASN A 129 -14.26 -5.69 -0.93
CA ASN A 129 -14.67 -7.09 -0.81
C ASN A 129 -14.71 -7.56 0.65
N ALA A 130 -15.17 -8.79 0.89
CA ALA A 130 -15.33 -9.31 2.25
C ALA A 130 -14.01 -9.41 3.04
N GLN A 131 -12.87 -9.65 2.37
CA GLN A 131 -11.55 -9.64 3.04
C GLN A 131 -11.15 -8.22 3.42
N GLY A 132 -11.35 -7.26 2.51
CA GLY A 132 -11.09 -5.85 2.74
C GLY A 132 -11.90 -5.28 3.90
N GLU A 133 -13.15 -5.71 4.08
CA GLU A 133 -13.98 -5.35 5.25
C GLU A 133 -13.42 -5.92 6.56
N VAL A 134 -12.93 -7.16 6.54
CA VAL A 134 -12.26 -7.75 7.71
C VAL A 134 -10.99 -6.98 8.06
N TYR A 135 -10.21 -6.55 7.06
CA TYR A 135 -8.99 -5.79 7.32
C TYR A 135 -9.30 -4.39 7.81
N ALA A 136 -10.32 -3.73 7.25
CA ALA A 136 -10.81 -2.45 7.75
C ALA A 136 -11.18 -2.52 9.24
N GLY A 137 -11.95 -3.54 9.65
CA GLY A 137 -12.30 -3.74 11.07
C GLY A 137 -11.07 -3.97 11.97
N ARG A 138 -10.01 -4.63 11.48
CA ARG A 138 -8.75 -4.77 12.24
C ARG A 138 -8.02 -3.44 12.38
N ILE A 139 -7.97 -2.64 11.32
CA ILE A 139 -7.37 -1.30 11.33
C ILE A 139 -8.13 -0.38 12.29
N GLU A 140 -9.46 -0.42 12.26
CA GLU A 140 -10.33 0.32 13.18
C GLU A 140 -10.04 -0.07 14.64
N ALA A 141 -9.96 -1.37 14.94
CA ALA A 141 -9.65 -1.84 16.28
C ALA A 141 -8.26 -1.37 16.77
N ILE A 142 -7.27 -1.28 15.87
CA ILE A 142 -5.95 -0.70 16.18
C ILE A 142 -6.08 0.80 16.48
N ALA A 143 -6.82 1.53 15.65
CA ALA A 143 -7.01 2.97 15.83
C ALA A 143 -7.67 3.30 17.17
N VAL A 144 -8.73 2.55 17.53
CA VAL A 144 -9.42 2.65 18.82
C VAL A 144 -8.45 2.37 19.98
N ALA A 145 -7.68 1.28 19.89
CA ALA A 145 -6.72 0.92 20.94
C ALA A 145 -5.61 1.97 21.13
N ALA A 146 -5.17 2.60 20.03
CA ALA A 146 -4.16 3.66 20.04
C ALA A 146 -4.74 5.05 20.35
N SER A 147 -6.08 5.20 20.43
CA SER A 147 -6.78 6.49 20.53
C SER A 147 -6.39 7.47 19.41
N CYS A 148 -6.19 6.96 18.19
CA CYS A 148 -5.88 7.77 17.02
C CYS A 148 -7.10 7.92 16.09
N GLY A 149 -7.01 8.79 15.09
CA GLY A 149 -8.08 8.95 14.09
C GLY A 149 -8.26 7.69 13.24
N TYR A 150 -9.48 7.44 12.77
CA TYR A 150 -9.82 6.36 11.86
C TYR A 150 -10.68 6.88 10.70
N GLU A 151 -10.44 6.36 9.50
CA GLU A 151 -11.24 6.59 8.30
C GLU A 151 -11.33 5.31 7.48
N ARG A 152 -12.52 4.95 6.99
CA ARG A 152 -12.69 3.91 5.98
C ARG A 152 -12.72 4.58 4.61
N LEU A 153 -11.80 4.18 3.74
CA LEU A 153 -11.75 4.63 2.35
C LEU A 153 -11.79 3.39 1.44
N ALA A 154 -12.95 3.10 0.86
CA ALA A 154 -13.11 1.95 -0.04
C ALA A 154 -13.00 2.39 -1.50
N SER A 155 -12.37 1.55 -2.32
CA SER A 155 -12.44 1.74 -3.77
C SER A 155 -13.88 1.60 -4.28
N ALA A 156 -14.26 2.37 -5.28
CA ALA A 156 -15.54 2.19 -5.98
C ALA A 156 -15.51 0.92 -6.85
N HIS A 157 -14.32 0.47 -7.24
CA HIS A 157 -14.05 -0.77 -7.98
C HIS A 157 -13.53 -1.88 -7.07
N GLU A 158 -13.19 -3.05 -7.62
CA GLU A 158 -12.72 -4.20 -6.83
C GLU A 158 -11.48 -3.83 -5.99
N ASP A 159 -10.52 -3.14 -6.60
CA ASP A 159 -9.30 -2.65 -5.97
C ASP A 159 -8.92 -1.23 -6.45
N TRP A 160 -7.87 -0.66 -5.87
CA TRP A 160 -7.38 0.68 -6.20
C TRP A 160 -6.73 0.77 -7.59
N ASN A 161 -6.19 -0.33 -8.11
CA ASN A 161 -5.59 -0.36 -9.44
C ASN A 161 -6.67 -0.32 -10.54
N GLU A 162 -7.79 -1.01 -10.33
CA GLU A 162 -8.98 -0.91 -11.18
C GLU A 162 -9.58 0.50 -11.14
N GLU A 163 -9.64 1.12 -9.96
CA GLU A 163 -10.11 2.49 -9.82
C GLU A 163 -9.22 3.49 -10.57
N LEU A 164 -7.90 3.35 -10.45
CA LEU A 164 -6.96 4.16 -11.22
C LEU A 164 -7.11 3.94 -12.74
N ARG A 165 -7.35 2.71 -13.18
CA ARG A 165 -7.63 2.39 -14.59
C ARG A 165 -8.92 3.05 -15.09
N ALA A 166 -9.94 3.11 -14.24
CA ALA A 166 -11.21 3.75 -14.57
C ALA A 166 -11.04 5.27 -14.69
N SER A 167 -10.41 5.91 -13.69
CA SER A 167 -10.23 7.38 -13.68
C SER A 167 -9.43 7.88 -14.88
N ARG A 168 -8.36 7.18 -15.26
CA ARG A 168 -7.51 7.53 -16.41
C ARG A 168 -8.19 7.36 -17.76
N ARG A 169 -9.16 6.44 -17.89
CA ARG A 169 -9.97 6.31 -19.12
C ARG A 169 -10.91 7.50 -19.28
N THR A 170 -11.54 7.93 -18.19
CA THR A 170 -12.42 9.10 -18.20
C THR A 170 -11.68 10.40 -18.54
N GLU A 171 -10.44 10.57 -18.07
CA GLU A 171 -9.59 11.73 -18.43
C GLU A 171 -9.20 11.78 -19.92
N TRP A 172 -9.17 10.65 -20.61
CA TRP A 172 -8.78 10.58 -22.03
C TRP A 172 -9.98 10.76 -22.97
N ASP A 173 -11.18 10.40 -22.52
CA ASP A 173 -12.42 10.49 -23.30
C ASP A 173 -13.14 11.85 -23.18
N GLY A 174 -12.64 12.77 -22.33
CA GLY A 174 -13.18 14.11 -22.09
C GLY A 174 -12.33 15.24 -22.65
#